data_AF-A0A558A3S2-F1
#
_entry.id   AF-A0A558A3S2-F1
#
_cell.length_a   1.000
_cell.length_b   1.000
_cell.length_c   1.000
_cell.angle_alpha   90.00
_cell.angle_beta   90.00
_cell.angle_gamma   90.00
#
_symmetry.space_group_name_H-M   'P 1'
#
loop_
_entity.id
_entity.type
_entity.pdbx_description
1 polymer ?
#
loop_
_entity_poly.entity_id
_entity_poly.type
_entity_poly.pdbx_seq_one_letter_code
_entity_poly.pdbx_strand_id
1 'polypeptide(L)'
;MATAADALIDPERAFLGCLLHLPATLARRVLAGMRADDLAGALAAPALQLVIELVAAGTAPAPVAVYAHAVATGRAAGEKRREWLSGWLIDTYRDAPPPALADHLKTVVLEAAWRRALLVHAHRIEQAIDTTDTAALRELADDGHAGAAELWSRYQAALGDSQSDISSALEVAA
;
A
#
# COMPACT_ATOMS: atom_id res chain seq x y z
N MET A 1 1.99 19.59 -8.78
CA MET A 1 3.36 19.06 -8.95
C MET A 1 3.80 18.59 -7.59
N ALA A 2 4.09 17.30 -7.43
CA ALA A 2 4.65 16.79 -6.19
C ALA A 2 6.14 17.14 -6.13
N THR A 3 6.64 17.51 -4.96
CA THR A 3 8.03 17.96 -4.75
C THR A 3 8.95 16.81 -4.34
N ALA A 4 10.27 17.02 -4.40
CA ALA A 4 11.24 16.05 -3.88
C ALA A 4 11.09 15.82 -2.36
N ALA A 5 10.54 16.80 -1.62
CA ALA A 5 10.21 16.62 -0.21
C ALA A 5 9.03 15.64 -0.01
N ASP A 6 8.05 15.62 -0.93
CA ASP A 6 6.93 14.69 -0.90
C ASP A 6 7.39 13.23 -0.97
N ALA A 7 8.47 12.94 -1.71
CA ALA A 7 9.05 11.59 -1.76
C ALA A 7 9.68 11.13 -0.43
N LEU A 8 10.05 12.08 0.45
CA LEU A 8 10.57 11.78 1.79
C LEU A 8 9.47 11.70 2.85
N ILE A 9 8.31 12.32 2.63
CA ILE A 9 7.21 12.38 3.61
C ILE A 9 5.99 11.53 3.23
N ASP A 10 5.90 11.03 2.00
CA ASP A 10 4.83 10.16 1.51
C ASP A 10 5.34 8.71 1.39
N PRO A 11 5.21 7.88 2.45
CA PRO A 11 5.65 6.49 2.42
C PRO A 11 4.87 5.63 1.42
N GLU A 12 3.62 5.98 1.07
CA GLU A 12 2.82 5.22 0.12
C GLU A 12 3.36 5.40 -1.30
N ARG A 13 3.66 6.64 -1.68
CA ARG A 13 4.29 6.93 -2.98
C ARG A 13 5.69 6.35 -3.06
N ALA A 14 6.49 6.46 -1.99
CA ALA A 14 7.82 5.87 -1.92
C ALA A 14 7.77 4.33 -2.09
N PHE A 15 6.85 3.66 -1.39
CA PHE A 15 6.63 2.22 -1.49
C PHE A 15 6.28 1.79 -2.91
N LEU A 16 5.31 2.48 -3.53
CA LEU A 16 4.95 2.23 -4.93
C LEU A 16 6.13 2.46 -5.87
N GLY A 17 6.89 3.54 -5.67
CA GLY A 17 8.13 3.81 -6.40
C GLY A 17 9.07 2.61 -6.37
N CYS A 18 9.37 2.05 -5.18
CA CYS A 18 10.20 0.85 -5.07
C CYS A 18 9.62 -0.34 -5.85
N LEU A 19 8.31 -0.59 -5.75
CA LEU A 19 7.65 -1.69 -6.47
C LEU A 19 7.82 -1.58 -7.99
N LEU A 20 7.72 -0.36 -8.54
CA LEU A 20 7.83 -0.13 -9.99
C LEU A 20 9.22 -0.47 -10.56
N HIS A 21 10.24 -0.57 -9.70
CA HIS A 21 11.62 -0.99 -10.06
C HIS A 21 11.86 -2.50 -9.91
N LEU A 22 10.98 -3.23 -9.23
CA LEU A 22 11.21 -4.64 -8.92
C LEU A 22 10.78 -5.58 -10.06
N PRO A 23 11.50 -6.69 -10.26
CA PRO A 23 11.01 -7.78 -11.09
C PRO A 23 9.77 -8.43 -10.45
N ALA A 24 8.91 -9.03 -11.26
CA ALA A 24 7.62 -9.58 -10.83
C ALA A 24 7.72 -10.53 -9.62
N THR A 25 8.77 -11.36 -9.56
CA THR A 25 8.99 -12.31 -8.47
C THR A 25 9.26 -11.63 -7.14
N LEU A 26 10.12 -10.61 -7.13
CA LEU A 26 10.42 -9.83 -5.91
C LEU A 26 9.24 -8.95 -5.53
N ALA A 27 8.59 -8.29 -6.49
CA ALA A 27 7.38 -7.52 -6.23
C ALA A 27 6.28 -8.39 -5.61
N ARG A 28 6.12 -9.65 -6.06
CA ARG A 28 5.16 -10.61 -5.48
C ARG A 28 5.46 -10.93 -4.03
N ARG A 29 6.74 -11.15 -3.69
CA ARG A 29 7.16 -11.38 -2.30
C ARG A 29 6.80 -10.18 -1.43
N VAL A 30 7.22 -8.98 -1.85
CA VAL A 30 6.94 -7.74 -1.11
C VAL A 30 5.43 -7.54 -0.94
N LEU A 31 4.63 -7.75 -1.98
CA LEU A 31 3.18 -7.58 -1.94
C LEU A 31 2.42 -8.67 -1.16
N ALA A 32 3.08 -9.73 -0.68
CA ALA A 32 2.40 -10.78 0.07
C ALA A 32 1.67 -10.19 1.29
N GLY A 33 0.35 -10.42 1.37
CA GLY A 33 -0.51 -9.90 2.42
C GLY A 33 -0.96 -8.45 2.27
N MET A 34 -0.48 -7.71 1.26
CA MET A 34 -0.94 -6.35 0.97
C MET A 34 -2.27 -6.33 0.23
N ARG A 35 -3.05 -5.29 0.47
CA ARG A 35 -4.28 -4.94 -0.22
C ARG A 35 -4.24 -3.47 -0.65
N ALA A 36 -5.06 -3.12 -1.63
CA ALA A 36 -5.10 -1.74 -2.13
C ALA A 36 -5.57 -0.73 -1.08
N ASP A 37 -6.47 -1.13 -0.18
CA ASP A 37 -7.04 -0.31 0.90
C ASP A 37 -6.10 -0.12 2.11
N ASP A 38 -4.95 -0.80 2.12
CA ASP A 38 -3.87 -0.50 3.06
C ASP A 38 -3.32 0.92 2.80
N LEU A 39 -3.48 1.45 1.58
CA LEU A 39 -3.11 2.83 1.23
C LEU A 39 -4.32 3.76 1.34
N ALA A 40 -4.11 4.96 1.86
CA ALA A 40 -5.13 6.00 1.96
C ALA A 40 -5.12 6.96 0.77
N GLY A 41 -4.00 7.08 0.05
CA GLY A 41 -3.83 8.01 -1.04
C GLY A 41 -4.81 7.72 -2.18
N ALA A 42 -5.58 8.73 -2.60
CA ALA A 42 -6.56 8.64 -3.68
C ALA A 42 -5.98 8.16 -5.03
N LEU A 43 -4.65 8.22 -5.17
CA LEU A 43 -3.89 7.83 -6.34
C LEU A 43 -3.07 6.56 -6.07
N ALA A 44 -2.54 6.47 -4.86
CA ALA A 44 -1.68 5.39 -4.43
C ALA A 44 -2.46 4.06 -4.31
N ALA A 45 -3.64 4.08 -3.70
CA ALA A 45 -4.48 2.87 -3.57
C ALA A 45 -4.91 2.29 -4.93
N PRO A 46 -5.46 3.07 -5.89
CA PRO A 46 -5.76 2.56 -7.23
C PRO A 46 -4.51 2.08 -8.00
N ALA A 47 -3.38 2.76 -7.85
CA ALA A 47 -2.13 2.33 -8.47
C ALA A 47 -1.64 1.01 -7.89
N LEU A 48 -1.71 0.82 -6.56
CA LEU A 48 -1.38 -0.44 -5.90
C LEU A 48 -2.26 -1.58 -6.39
N GLN A 49 -3.56 -1.34 -6.57
CA GLN A 49 -4.47 -2.34 -7.13
C GLN A 49 -4.00 -2.82 -8.51
N LEU A 50 -3.62 -1.90 -9.40
CA LEU A 50 -3.09 -2.24 -10.73
C LEU A 50 -1.77 -3.02 -10.65
N VAL A 51 -0.89 -2.63 -9.72
CA VAL A 51 0.38 -3.32 -9.48
C VAL A 51 0.15 -4.75 -8.98
N ILE A 52 -0.75 -4.95 -8.02
CA ILE A 52 -1.14 -6.27 -7.51
C ILE A 52 -1.66 -7.16 -8.64
N GLU A 53 -2.54 -6.63 -9.49
CA GLU A 53 -3.11 -7.37 -10.63
C GLU A 53 -2.03 -7.81 -11.64
N LEU A 54 -1.08 -6.92 -11.98
CA LEU A 54 0.02 -7.23 -12.88
C LEU A 54 0.97 -8.29 -12.30
N VAL A 55 1.33 -8.14 -11.03
CA VAL A 55 2.23 -9.06 -10.35
C VAL A 55 1.57 -10.43 -10.16
N ALA A 56 0.26 -10.48 -9.91
CA ALA A 56 -0.52 -11.71 -9.89
C ALA A 56 -0.49 -12.41 -11.26
N ALA A 57 -0.55 -11.64 -12.37
CA ALA A 57 -0.38 -12.14 -13.73
C ALA A 57 1.08 -12.50 -14.10
N GLY A 58 2.05 -12.29 -13.20
CA GLY A 58 3.46 -12.57 -13.46
C GLY A 58 4.20 -11.50 -14.26
N THR A 59 3.59 -10.33 -14.42
CA THR A 59 4.16 -9.19 -15.15
C THR A 59 4.87 -8.25 -14.18
N ALA A 60 6.07 -7.79 -14.54
CA ALA A 60 6.78 -6.79 -13.74
C ALA A 60 5.99 -5.46 -13.77
N PRO A 61 5.76 -4.81 -12.62
CA PRO A 61 4.89 -3.64 -12.54
C PRO A 61 5.62 -2.35 -12.98
N ALA A 62 6.34 -2.37 -14.10
CA ALA A 62 6.99 -1.18 -14.63
C ALA A 62 5.95 -0.10 -15.01
N PRO A 63 6.30 1.21 -15.02
CA PRO A 63 5.34 2.29 -15.29
C PRO A 63 4.50 2.07 -16.55
N VAL A 64 5.13 1.61 -17.64
CA VAL A 64 4.45 1.32 -18.91
C VAL A 64 3.44 0.17 -18.79
N ALA A 65 3.75 -0.87 -18.01
CA ALA A 65 2.86 -2.01 -17.80
C ALA A 65 1.63 -1.60 -16.98
N VAL A 66 1.85 -0.83 -15.89
CA VAL A 66 0.78 -0.28 -15.06
C VAL A 66 -0.14 0.62 -15.87
N TYR A 67 0.43 1.53 -16.67
CA TYR A 67 -0.33 2.42 -17.53
C TYR A 67 -1.15 1.64 -18.58
N ALA A 68 -0.52 0.71 -19.30
CA ALA A 68 -1.20 -0.09 -20.32
C ALA A 68 -2.36 -0.90 -19.72
N HIS A 69 -2.16 -1.48 -18.53
CA HIS A 69 -3.19 -2.22 -17.80
C HIS A 69 -4.35 -1.32 -17.36
N ALA A 70 -4.06 -0.11 -16.88
CA ALA A 70 -5.07 0.88 -16.52
C ALA A 70 -5.93 1.30 -17.72
N VAL A 71 -5.31 1.45 -18.89
CA VAL A 71 -6.02 1.77 -20.13
C VAL A 71 -6.89 0.58 -20.58
N ALA A 72 -6.32 -0.62 -20.62
CA ALA A 72 -7.02 -1.83 -21.06
C ALA A 72 -8.24 -2.16 -20.19
N THR A 73 -8.17 -1.87 -18.88
CA THR A 73 -9.26 -2.10 -17.92
C THR A 73 -10.22 -0.92 -17.77
N GLY A 74 -10.06 0.15 -18.57
CA GLY A 74 -10.93 1.33 -18.53
C GLY A 74 -10.75 2.23 -17.30
N ARG A 75 -9.79 1.93 -16.41
CA ARG A 75 -9.49 2.70 -15.20
C ARG A 75 -8.82 4.05 -15.51
N ALA A 76 -8.19 4.18 -16.68
CA ALA A 76 -7.68 5.44 -17.24
C ALA A 76 -8.50 5.91 -18.45
N ALA A 77 -9.83 6.05 -18.28
CA ALA A 77 -10.71 6.54 -19.34
C ALA A 77 -10.54 8.04 -19.61
N GLY A 78 -10.30 8.38 -20.88
CA GLY A 78 -10.17 9.77 -21.36
C GLY A 78 -8.76 10.33 -21.28
N GLU A 79 -8.46 11.27 -22.19
CA GLU A 79 -7.10 11.79 -22.40
C GLU A 79 -6.50 12.43 -21.14
N LYS A 80 -7.28 13.28 -20.46
CA LYS A 80 -6.82 13.97 -19.25
C LYS A 80 -6.42 13.01 -18.12
N ARG A 81 -7.12 11.88 -17.94
CA ARG A 81 -6.75 10.87 -16.93
C ARG A 81 -5.48 10.13 -17.33
N ARG A 82 -5.30 9.87 -18.62
CA ARG A 82 -4.10 9.21 -19.15
C ARG A 82 -2.86 10.07 -18.97
N GLU A 83 -2.91 11.33 -19.37
CA GLU A 83 -1.82 12.29 -19.16
C GLU A 83 -1.48 12.44 -17.68
N TRP A 84 -2.51 12.55 -16.84
CA TRP A 84 -2.30 12.70 -15.41
C TRP A 84 -1.67 11.44 -14.78
N LEU A 85 -2.17 10.25 -15.12
CA LEU A 85 -1.65 8.98 -14.62
C LEU A 85 -0.20 8.73 -15.10
N SER A 86 0.09 9.02 -16.38
CA SER A 86 1.44 8.83 -16.92
C SER A 86 2.45 9.75 -16.24
N GLY A 87 2.10 11.02 -16.02
CA GLY A 87 2.92 11.96 -15.25
C GLY A 87 3.17 11.47 -13.83
N TRP A 88 2.12 11.06 -13.12
CA TRP A 88 2.25 10.57 -11.75
C TRP A 88 3.10 9.29 -11.64
N LEU A 89 2.95 8.33 -12.57
CA LEU A 89 3.75 7.10 -12.60
C LEU A 89 5.23 7.39 -12.88
N ILE A 90 5.52 8.30 -13.83
CA ILE A 90 6.90 8.69 -14.16
C ILE A 90 7.55 9.39 -12.96
N ASP A 91 6.86 10.34 -12.34
CA ASP A 91 7.38 11.05 -11.17
C ASP A 91 7.59 10.07 -9.99
N THR A 92 6.67 9.13 -9.78
CA THR A 92 6.78 8.13 -8.70
C THR A 92 7.93 7.15 -8.94
N TYR A 93 8.15 6.72 -10.18
CA TYR A 93 9.28 5.87 -10.53
C TYR A 93 10.63 6.60 -10.43
N ARG A 94 10.68 7.86 -10.91
CA ARG A 94 11.90 8.68 -10.92
C ARG A 94 12.35 9.05 -9.51
N ASP A 95 11.41 9.46 -8.67
CA ASP A 95 11.68 9.97 -7.33
C ASP A 95 11.72 8.84 -6.27
N ALA A 96 11.67 7.57 -6.71
CA ALA A 96 11.64 6.42 -5.82
C ALA A 96 12.95 6.28 -5.01
N PRO A 97 12.86 5.92 -3.72
CA PRO A 97 14.03 5.50 -2.98
C PRO A 97 14.54 4.14 -3.49
N PRO A 98 15.75 3.70 -3.07
CA PRO A 98 16.32 2.42 -3.48
C PRO A 98 15.34 1.25 -3.27
N PRO A 99 15.16 0.34 -4.25
CA PRO A 99 14.20 -0.76 -4.14
C PRO A 99 14.42 -1.70 -2.96
N ALA A 100 15.64 -1.72 -2.41
CA ALA A 100 15.98 -2.45 -1.19
C ALA A 100 15.18 -1.98 0.05
N LEU A 101 14.57 -0.80 0.03
CA LEU A 101 13.73 -0.27 1.11
C LEU A 101 12.26 -0.72 1.03
N ALA A 102 11.88 -1.52 0.03
CA ALA A 102 10.49 -1.90 -0.19
C ALA A 102 9.84 -2.60 1.02
N ASP A 103 10.54 -3.55 1.65
CA ASP A 103 10.03 -4.31 2.80
C ASP A 103 9.90 -3.42 4.06
N HIS A 104 10.85 -2.49 4.25
CA HIS A 104 10.74 -1.46 5.29
C HIS A 104 9.53 -0.54 5.07
N LEU A 105 9.36 -0.02 3.85
CA LEU A 105 8.26 0.87 3.52
C LEU A 105 6.89 0.16 3.60
N LYS A 106 6.82 -1.13 3.25
CA LYS A 106 5.63 -1.97 3.49
C LYS A 106 5.23 -1.94 4.96
N THR A 107 6.21 -2.12 5.85
CA THR A 107 5.98 -2.11 7.31
C THR A 107 5.39 -0.76 7.77
N VAL A 108 5.98 0.35 7.30
CA VAL A 108 5.50 1.72 7.62
C VAL A 108 4.07 1.94 7.12
N VAL A 109 3.76 1.51 5.90
CA VAL A 109 2.42 1.63 5.30
C VAL A 109 1.39 0.81 6.07
N LEU A 110 1.71 -0.42 6.46
CA LEU A 110 0.80 -1.28 7.23
C LEU A 110 0.56 -0.74 8.65
N GLU A 111 1.55 -0.13 9.29
CA GLU A 111 1.35 0.55 10.57
C GLU A 111 0.35 1.70 10.43
N ALA A 112 0.53 2.54 9.40
CA ALA A 112 -0.36 3.66 9.13
C ALA A 112 -1.79 3.17 8.80
N ALA A 113 -1.92 2.08 8.05
CA ALA A 113 -3.20 1.43 7.75
C ALA A 113 -3.92 0.97 9.01
N TRP A 114 -3.20 0.29 9.92
CA TRP A 114 -3.75 -0.16 11.20
C TRP A 114 -4.20 1.01 12.08
N ARG A 115 -3.37 2.03 12.25
CA ARG A 115 -3.72 3.23 13.03
C ARG A 115 -4.95 3.94 12.45
N ARG A 116 -5.04 4.04 11.13
CA ARG A 116 -6.20 4.62 10.43
C ARG A 116 -7.46 3.79 10.65
N ALA A 117 -7.38 2.47 10.56
CA ALA A 117 -8.51 1.59 10.80
C ALA A 117 -9.06 1.71 12.23
N LEU A 118 -8.18 1.82 13.23
CA LEU A 118 -8.58 2.08 14.61
C LEU A 118 -9.34 3.41 14.75
N LEU A 119 -8.83 4.48 14.13
CA LEU A 119 -9.47 5.80 14.20
C LEU A 119 -10.85 5.79 13.52
N VAL A 120 -10.94 5.21 12.32
CA VAL A 120 -12.21 5.07 11.59
C VAL A 120 -13.22 4.28 12.41
N HIS A 121 -12.79 3.19 13.05
CA HIS A 121 -13.65 2.39 13.90
C HIS A 121 -14.13 3.14 15.14
N ALA A 122 -13.22 3.82 15.85
CA ALA A 122 -13.57 4.64 17.00
C ALA A 122 -14.62 5.71 16.65
N HIS A 123 -14.44 6.39 15.50
CA HIS A 123 -15.39 7.40 15.05
C HIS A 123 -16.75 6.81 14.68
N ARG A 124 -16.78 5.59 14.10
CA ARG A 124 -18.05 4.89 13.83
C ARG A 124 -18.80 4.56 15.12
N ILE A 125 -18.10 4.14 16.18
CA ILE A 125 -18.73 3.91 17.49
C ILE A 125 -19.27 5.22 18.06
N GLU A 126 -18.46 6.28 18.05
CA GLU A 126 -18.84 7.61 18.53
C GLU A 126 -20.12 8.11 17.85
N GLN A 127 -20.21 7.99 16.52
CA GLN A 127 -21.40 8.39 15.76
C GLN A 127 -22.66 7.56 16.08
N ALA A 128 -22.48 6.31 16.51
CA ALA A 128 -23.58 5.37 16.73
C ALA A 128 -24.12 5.39 18.18
N ILE A 129 -23.34 5.88 19.14
CA ILE A 129 -23.57 5.65 20.57
C ILE A 129 -24.94 6.12 21.10
N ASP A 130 -25.44 7.24 20.59
CA ASP A 130 -26.71 7.83 21.03
C ASP A 130 -27.93 7.37 20.22
N THR A 131 -27.69 6.73 19.07
CA THR A 131 -28.74 6.46 18.07
C THR A 131 -29.00 4.97 17.84
N THR A 132 -28.11 4.12 18.33
CA THR A 132 -28.10 2.68 18.06
C THR A 132 -28.38 1.90 19.34
N ASP A 133 -29.11 0.79 19.25
CA ASP A 133 -29.34 -0.07 20.40
C ASP A 133 -28.06 -0.82 20.83
N THR A 134 -28.07 -1.32 22.06
CA THR A 134 -26.88 -1.95 22.67
C THR A 134 -26.41 -3.22 21.94
N ALA A 135 -27.31 -3.98 21.31
CA ALA A 135 -26.92 -5.20 20.60
C ALA A 135 -26.17 -4.85 19.31
N ALA A 136 -26.69 -3.90 18.53
CA ALA A 136 -26.03 -3.41 17.32
C ALA A 136 -24.71 -2.67 17.63
N LEU A 137 -24.61 -1.96 18.77
CA LEU A 137 -23.34 -1.38 19.23
C LEU A 137 -22.29 -2.45 19.57
N ARG A 138 -22.72 -3.59 20.13
CA ARG A 138 -21.82 -4.71 20.41
C ARG A 138 -21.29 -5.33 19.13
N GLU A 139 -22.14 -5.57 18.13
CA GLU A 139 -21.73 -6.07 16.81
C GLU A 139 -20.76 -5.10 16.13
N LEU A 140 -21.06 -3.79 16.16
CA LEU A 140 -20.19 -2.77 15.59
C LEU A 140 -18.79 -2.79 16.23
N ALA A 141 -18.72 -2.93 17.55
CA ALA A 141 -17.46 -3.03 18.29
C ALA A 141 -16.64 -4.28 17.91
N ASP A 142 -17.30 -5.42 17.70
CA ASP A 142 -16.64 -6.68 17.35
C ASP A 142 -16.11 -6.68 15.91
N ASP A 143 -16.86 -6.13 14.95
CA ASP A 143 -16.45 -6.02 13.55
C ASP A 143 -15.19 -5.18 13.37
N GLY A 144 -15.14 -4.02 14.03
CA GLY A 144 -13.97 -3.15 13.95
C GLY A 144 -12.75 -3.75 14.65
N HIS A 145 -12.95 -4.51 15.74
CA HIS A 145 -11.89 -5.25 16.38
C HIS A 145 -11.30 -6.31 15.45
N ALA A 146 -12.13 -7.07 14.74
CA ALA A 146 -11.69 -8.09 13.80
C ALA A 146 -10.85 -7.49 12.64
N GLY A 147 -11.32 -6.39 12.05
CA GLY A 147 -10.58 -5.70 10.98
C GLY A 147 -9.24 -5.13 11.45
N ALA A 148 -9.20 -4.53 12.64
CA ALA A 148 -7.96 -4.02 13.22
C ALA A 148 -6.98 -5.15 13.61
N ALA A 149 -7.48 -6.28 14.11
CA ALA A 149 -6.66 -7.45 14.44
C ALA A 149 -6.03 -8.08 13.20
N GLU A 150 -6.76 -8.13 12.07
CA GLU A 150 -6.21 -8.58 10.79
C GLU A 150 -5.06 -7.69 10.32
N LEU A 151 -5.26 -6.37 10.31
CA LEU A 151 -4.21 -5.40 9.96
C LEU A 151 -2.99 -5.51 10.88
N TRP A 152 -3.22 -5.68 12.18
CA TRP A 152 -2.15 -5.89 13.16
C TRP A 152 -1.32 -7.15 12.86
N SER A 153 -1.98 -8.28 12.56
CA SER A 153 -1.31 -9.52 12.19
C SER A 153 -0.41 -9.34 10.95
N ARG A 154 -0.91 -8.65 9.92
CA ARG A 154 -0.15 -8.36 8.70
C ARG A 154 1.05 -7.43 8.96
N TYR A 155 0.88 -6.41 9.81
CA TYR A 155 1.95 -5.54 10.25
C TYR A 155 3.05 -6.31 11.00
N GLN A 156 2.67 -7.18 11.94
CA GLN A 156 3.63 -8.01 12.70
C GLN A 156 4.41 -8.96 11.80
N ALA A 157 3.75 -9.58 10.80
CA ALA A 157 4.43 -10.39 9.80
C ALA A 157 5.48 -9.57 9.01
N ALA A 158 5.12 -8.36 8.55
CA ALA A 158 6.05 -7.49 7.81
C ALA A 158 7.24 -7.02 8.65
N LEU A 159 7.03 -6.78 9.95
CA LEU A 159 8.11 -6.49 10.90
C LEU A 159 9.10 -7.66 11.03
N GLY A 160 8.60 -8.88 11.14
CA GLY A 160 9.42 -10.09 11.24
C GLY A 160 10.29 -10.31 10.00
N ASP A 161 9.72 -10.13 8.81
CA ASP A 161 10.43 -10.26 7.54
C ASP A 161 11.56 -9.23 7.42
N SER A 162 11.29 -7.97 7.79
CA SER A 162 12.29 -6.89 7.72
C SER A 162 13.49 -7.12 8.66
N GLN A 163 13.25 -7.68 9.85
CA GLN A 163 14.32 -7.97 10.83
C GLN A 163 15.17 -9.18 10.41
N SER A 164 14.55 -10.20 9.79
CA SER A 164 15.25 -11.37 9.27
C SER A 164 16.25 -10.99 8.16
N ASP A 165 15.87 -10.07 7.26
CA ASP A 165 16.72 -9.60 6.17
C ASP A 165 17.95 -8.81 6.69
N ILE A 166 17.77 -7.98 7.73
CA ILE A 166 18.87 -7.23 8.35
C ILE A 166 19.86 -8.19 9.04
N SER A 167 19.35 -9.18 9.78
CA SER A 167 20.19 -10.19 10.45
C SER A 167 21.03 -10.97 9.43
N SER A 168 20.41 -11.40 8.33
CA SER A 168 21.07 -12.14 7.26
C SER A 168 22.16 -11.30 6.55
N ALA A 169 21.92 -10.00 6.35
CA ALA A 169 22.91 -9.10 5.74
C ALA A 169 24.15 -8.87 6.63
N LEU A 170 23.97 -8.86 7.96
CA LEU A 170 25.07 -8.70 8.91
C LEU A 170 25.92 -9.97 9.02
N GLU A 171 25.32 -11.16 8.91
CA GLU A 171 26.04 -12.44 8.92
C GLU A 171 26.93 -12.66 7.69
N VAL A 172 26.53 -12.16 6.52
CA VAL A 172 27.34 -12.27 5.28
C VAL A 172 28.55 -11.32 5.28
N ALA A 173 28.49 -10.25 6.08
CA ALA A 173 29.54 -9.22 6.14
C ALA A 173 30.64 -9.51 7.19
N ALA A 174 30.51 -10.58 7.99
CA ALA A 174 31.45 -10.98 9.05
C ALA A 174 32.37 -12.13 8.62
#